data_AF-A0A6G7ZE74-F1
#
_entry.id   AF-A0A6G7ZE74-F1
#
_cell.length_a   1.000
_cell.length_b   1.000
_cell.length_c   1.000
_cell.angle_alpha   90.00
_cell.angle_beta   90.00
_cell.angle_gamma   90.00
#
_symmetry.space_group_name_H-M   'P 1'
#
loop_
_entity.id
_entity.type
_entity.pdbx_description
1 polymer ?
#
loop_
_entity_poly.entity_id
_entity_poly.type
_entity_poly.pdbx_seq_one_letter_code
_entity_poly.pdbx_strand_id
1 'polypeptide(L)'
;MRVFALFIPLLTSACVVGTVAETAVDVAVLPVKAVAKGVDLATTSQSEADEKRGREMRKAEEAYGKRLREWEKRCARAEREGQSCPPRPEFVPPAG
;
A
#
# COMPACT_ATOMS: atom_id res chain seq x y z
N MET A 1 56.24 29.79 -36.83
CA MET A 1 55.45 29.17 -35.74
C MET A 1 54.23 28.50 -36.36
N ARG A 2 54.32 27.21 -36.71
CA ARG A 2 53.23 26.44 -37.33
C ARG A 2 53.24 25.01 -36.79
N VAL A 3 53.06 24.85 -35.48
CA VAL A 3 53.05 23.53 -34.80
C VAL A 3 51.79 23.33 -33.95
N PHE A 4 50.75 24.13 -34.15
CA PHE A 4 49.50 24.05 -33.34
C PHE A 4 48.29 23.54 -34.13
N ALA A 5 48.49 22.75 -35.19
CA ALA A 5 47.41 22.29 -36.07
C ALA A 5 47.16 20.76 -36.06
N LEU A 6 47.63 20.03 -35.04
CA LEU A 6 47.46 18.56 -34.97
C LEU A 6 47.10 18.01 -33.58
N PHE A 7 46.52 18.82 -32.69
CA PHE A 7 45.98 18.34 -31.40
C PHE A 7 44.49 18.63 -31.20
N ILE A 8 43.76 18.99 -32.25
CA ILE A 8 42.33 19.37 -32.16
C ILE A 8 41.33 18.26 -32.56
N PRO A 9 41.65 17.12 -33.20
CA PRO A 9 40.61 16.14 -33.53
C PRO A 9 40.34 15.13 -32.40
N LEU A 10 41.05 15.20 -31.26
CA LEU A 10 40.91 14.19 -30.19
C LEU A 10 39.93 14.60 -29.07
N LEU A 11 39.65 15.89 -28.92
CA LEU A 11 38.70 16.39 -27.89
C LEU A 11 37.25 16.42 -28.34
N THR A 12 36.99 16.40 -29.65
CA THR A 12 35.62 16.40 -30.19
C THR A 12 34.97 15.01 -30.17
N SER A 13 35.75 13.93 -30.04
CA SER A 13 35.22 12.56 -29.92
C SER A 13 34.62 12.28 -28.53
N ALA A 14 35.12 12.89 -27.46
CA ALA A 14 34.68 12.60 -26.10
C ALA A 14 33.28 13.17 -25.76
N CYS A 15 32.88 14.28 -26.40
CA CYS A 15 31.57 14.90 -26.13
C CYS A 15 30.40 14.24 -26.87
N VAL A 16 30.67 13.54 -27.99
CA VAL A 16 29.62 12.83 -28.74
C VAL A 16 29.35 11.45 -28.13
N VAL A 17 30.32 10.86 -27.43
CA VAL A 17 30.12 9.61 -26.67
C VAL A 17 29.23 9.84 -25.43
N GLY A 18 29.34 11.00 -24.77
CA GLY A 18 28.51 11.32 -23.59
C GLY A 18 27.02 11.52 -23.89
N THR A 19 26.67 12.03 -25.07
CA THR A 19 25.26 12.34 -25.43
C THR A 19 24.49 11.15 -26.01
N VAL A 20 25.20 10.18 -26.61
CA VAL A 20 24.59 8.94 -27.15
C VAL A 20 24.57 7.82 -26.11
N ALA A 21 25.51 7.81 -25.16
CA ALA A 21 25.53 6.82 -24.10
C ALA A 21 24.36 6.98 -23.11
N GLU A 22 24.01 8.21 -22.73
CA GLU A 22 22.93 8.46 -21.76
C GLU A 22 21.55 8.13 -22.34
N THR A 23 21.33 8.44 -23.62
CA THR A 23 20.05 8.19 -24.31
C THR A 23 19.82 6.70 -24.63
N ALA A 24 20.86 5.94 -24.99
CA ALA A 24 20.74 4.50 -25.20
C ALA A 24 20.54 3.73 -23.88
N VAL A 25 21.19 4.19 -22.80
CA VAL A 25 21.03 3.59 -21.46
C VAL A 25 19.63 3.88 -20.92
N ASP A 26 19.08 5.08 -21.12
CA ASP A 26 17.71 5.36 -20.68
C ASP A 26 16.66 4.58 -21.47
N VAL A 27 16.81 4.37 -22.79
CA VAL A 27 15.87 3.52 -23.57
C VAL A 27 15.87 2.06 -23.11
N ALA A 28 17.02 1.54 -22.65
CA ALA A 28 17.12 0.19 -22.10
C ALA A 28 16.60 0.09 -20.65
N VAL A 29 16.74 1.16 -19.86
CA VAL A 29 16.36 1.20 -18.43
C VAL A 29 14.89 1.61 -18.24
N LEU A 30 14.31 2.37 -19.17
CA LEU A 30 12.90 2.77 -19.21
C LEU A 30 11.92 1.58 -19.10
N PRO A 31 12.05 0.48 -19.86
CA PRO A 31 11.13 -0.65 -19.75
C PRO A 31 11.28 -1.39 -18.41
N VAL A 32 12.51 -1.53 -17.87
CA VAL A 32 12.73 -2.17 -16.57
C VAL A 32 12.09 -1.35 -15.45
N LYS A 33 12.22 -0.01 -15.49
CA LYS A 33 11.56 0.89 -14.53
C LYS A 33 10.04 0.91 -14.68
N ALA A 34 9.52 0.83 -15.91
CA ALA A 34 8.07 0.80 -16.17
C ALA A 34 7.43 -0.51 -15.69
N VAL A 35 8.07 -1.65 -15.95
CA VAL A 35 7.63 -2.97 -15.45
C VAL A 35 7.73 -3.02 -13.92
N ALA A 36 8.82 -2.52 -13.34
CA ALA A 36 8.98 -2.47 -11.88
C ALA A 36 7.88 -1.63 -11.21
N LYS A 37 7.55 -0.45 -11.75
CA LYS A 37 6.46 0.38 -11.21
C LYS A 37 5.07 -0.23 -11.41
N GLY A 38 4.84 -0.97 -12.49
CA GLY A 38 3.57 -1.67 -12.73
C GLY A 38 3.33 -2.84 -11.77
N VAL A 39 4.40 -3.59 -11.45
CA VAL A 39 4.34 -4.67 -10.45
C VAL A 39 4.22 -4.12 -9.03
N ASP A 40 4.88 -3.00 -8.72
CA ASP A 40 4.74 -2.36 -7.40
C ASP A 40 3.30 -1.89 -7.13
N LEU A 41 2.61 -1.28 -8.09
CA LEU A 41 1.21 -0.87 -7.92
C LEU A 41 0.24 -2.04 -7.75
N ALA A 42 0.49 -3.17 -8.43
CA ALA A 42 -0.32 -4.38 -8.28
C ALA A 42 -0.11 -5.05 -6.92
N THR A 43 1.10 -4.97 -6.35
CA THR A 43 1.45 -5.50 -5.03
C THR A 43 1.04 -4.56 -3.88
N THR A 44 1.06 -3.23 -4.08
CA THR A 44 0.65 -2.27 -3.04
C THR A 44 -0.86 -2.27 -2.86
N SER A 45 -1.63 -2.47 -3.94
CA SER A 45 -3.11 -2.51 -3.88
C SER A 45 -3.63 -3.64 -2.98
N GLN A 46 -2.90 -4.75 -2.86
CA GLN A 46 -3.27 -5.86 -1.97
C GLN A 46 -2.90 -5.54 -0.51
N SER A 47 -1.71 -4.98 -0.30
CA SER A 47 -1.23 -4.60 1.04
C SER A 47 -2.13 -3.56 1.72
N GLU A 48 -2.65 -2.58 0.95
CA GLU A 48 -3.59 -1.58 1.48
C GLU A 48 -4.99 -2.16 1.77
N ALA A 49 -5.46 -3.10 0.95
CA ALA A 49 -6.74 -3.77 1.15
C ALA A 49 -6.73 -4.65 2.41
N ASP A 50 -5.65 -5.40 2.63
CA ASP A 50 -5.49 -6.27 3.81
C ASP A 50 -5.37 -5.46 5.10
N GLU A 51 -4.64 -4.34 5.07
CA GLU A 51 -4.51 -3.46 6.24
C GLU A 51 -5.86 -2.81 6.60
N LYS A 52 -6.63 -2.39 5.58
CA LYS A 52 -7.97 -1.82 5.79
C LYS A 52 -8.92 -2.86 6.38
N ARG A 53 -8.93 -4.08 5.82
CA ARG A 53 -9.76 -5.18 6.32
C ARG A 53 -9.42 -5.55 7.76
N GLY A 54 -8.13 -5.59 8.12
CA GLY A 54 -7.68 -5.85 9.49
C GLY A 54 -8.14 -4.77 10.48
N ARG A 55 -8.14 -3.50 10.07
CA ARG A 55 -8.69 -2.40 10.89
C ARG A 55 -10.20 -2.49 11.07
N GLU A 56 -10.93 -2.85 10.02
CA GLU A 56 -12.39 -2.99 10.06
C GLU A 56 -12.81 -4.16 10.95
N MET A 57 -12.08 -5.29 10.90
CA MET A 57 -12.30 -6.43 11.80
C MET A 57 -12.12 -6.05 13.27
N ARG A 58 -11.02 -5.39 13.63
CA ARG A 58 -10.80 -4.92 15.02
C ARG A 58 -11.94 -4.02 15.51
N LYS A 59 -12.39 -3.09 14.67
CA LYS A 59 -13.52 -2.21 15.00
C LYS A 59 -14.83 -2.98 15.19
N ALA A 60 -15.08 -3.99 14.35
CA ALA A 60 -16.28 -4.82 14.45
C ALA A 60 -16.28 -5.64 15.75
N GLU A 61 -15.14 -6.22 16.12
CA GLU A 61 -14.97 -6.96 17.38
C GLU A 61 -15.16 -6.05 18.60
N GLU A 62 -14.57 -4.86 18.59
CA GLU A 62 -14.76 -3.88 19.66
C GLU A 62 -16.23 -3.45 19.81
N ALA A 63 -16.90 -3.18 18.69
CA ALA A 63 -18.31 -2.81 18.68
C ALA A 63 -19.19 -3.96 19.21
N TYR A 64 -18.89 -5.20 18.81
CA TYR A 64 -19.57 -6.38 19.32
C TYR A 64 -19.34 -6.59 20.81
N GLY A 65 -18.10 -6.45 21.30
CA GLY A 65 -17.78 -6.53 22.72
C GLY A 65 -18.53 -5.50 23.56
N LYS A 66 -18.71 -4.26 23.05
CA LYS A 66 -19.55 -3.24 23.71
C LYS A 66 -21.00 -3.67 23.79
N ARG A 67 -21.60 -4.14 22.67
CA ARG A 67 -22.98 -4.64 22.64
C ARG A 67 -23.19 -5.82 23.60
N LEU A 68 -22.20 -6.71 23.70
CA LEU A 68 -22.25 -7.85 24.60
C LEU A 68 -22.25 -7.41 26.07
N ARG A 69 -21.36 -6.49 26.46
CA ARG A 69 -21.33 -5.92 27.82
C ARG A 69 -22.63 -5.19 28.18
N GLU A 70 -23.21 -4.46 27.23
CA GLU A 70 -24.52 -3.82 27.41
C GLU A 70 -25.64 -4.85 27.56
N TRP A 71 -25.61 -5.90 26.74
CA TRP A 71 -26.54 -7.02 26.84
C TRP A 71 -26.46 -7.72 28.19
N GLU A 72 -25.26 -8.02 28.70
CA GLU A 72 -25.05 -8.60 30.03
C GLU A 72 -25.67 -7.74 31.12
N LYS A 73 -25.45 -6.42 31.08
CA LYS A 73 -26.05 -5.47 32.04
C LYS A 73 -27.57 -5.46 31.97
N ARG A 74 -28.15 -5.50 30.75
CA ARG A 74 -29.61 -5.56 30.56
C ARG A 74 -30.19 -6.88 31.05
N CYS A 75 -29.52 -7.99 30.76
CA CYS A 75 -29.89 -9.32 31.23
C CYS A 75 -29.90 -9.39 32.76
N ALA A 76 -28.81 -8.95 33.40
CA ALA A 76 -28.71 -8.90 34.86
C ALA A 76 -29.77 -7.97 35.50
N ARG A 77 -30.17 -6.89 34.80
CA ARG A 77 -31.28 -6.04 35.24
C ARG A 77 -32.62 -6.77 35.12
N ALA A 78 -32.90 -7.39 33.97
CA ALA A 78 -34.12 -8.13 33.72
C ALA A 78 -34.32 -9.25 34.77
N GLU A 79 -33.25 -10.00 35.08
CA GLU A 79 -33.28 -11.05 36.10
C GLU A 79 -33.67 -10.52 37.49
N ARG A 80 -33.11 -9.37 37.90
CA ARG A 80 -33.50 -8.71 39.17
C ARG A 80 -34.94 -8.21 39.17
N GLU A 81 -35.48 -7.86 38.01
CA GLU A 81 -36.85 -7.40 37.82
C GLU A 81 -37.83 -8.57 37.57
N GLY A 82 -37.36 -9.83 37.58
CA GLY A 82 -38.18 -11.01 37.30
C GLY A 82 -38.60 -11.16 35.84
N GLN A 83 -37.95 -10.44 34.93
CA GLN A 83 -38.19 -10.49 33.48
C GLN A 83 -37.23 -11.47 32.80
N SER A 84 -37.61 -11.97 31.63
CA SER A 84 -36.74 -12.83 30.82
C SER A 84 -35.57 -12.03 30.24
N CYS A 85 -34.37 -12.62 30.25
CA CYS A 85 -33.20 -12.06 29.61
C CYS A 85 -33.44 -11.90 28.08
N PRO A 86 -33.13 -10.73 27.48
CA PRO A 86 -33.26 -10.54 26.04
C PRO A 86 -32.28 -11.44 25.25
N PRO A 87 -32.54 -11.71 23.96
CA PRO A 87 -31.63 -12.53 23.15
C PRO A 87 -30.25 -11.88 23.03
N ARG A 88 -29.21 -12.74 23.01
CA ARG A 88 -27.81 -12.31 22.86
C ARG A 88 -27.60 -11.70 21.47
N PRO A 89 -26.93 -10.53 21.35
CA PRO A 89 -26.59 -9.99 20.04
C PRO A 89 -25.61 -10.93 19.33
N GLU A 90 -25.77 -11.09 18.01
CA GLU A 90 -24.85 -11.86 17.18
C GLU A 90 -23.69 -11.00 16.66
N PHE A 91 -22.55 -11.65 16.40
CA PHE A 91 -21.43 -11.01 15.73
C PHE A 91 -21.71 -10.95 14.24
N VAL A 92 -21.70 -9.74 13.68
CA VAL A 92 -21.82 -9.52 12.24
C VAL A 92 -20.48 -8.99 11.75
N PRO A 93 -19.71 -9.79 10.97
CA PRO A 93 -18.45 -9.33 10.41
C PRO A 93 -18.70 -8.21 9.39
N PRO A 94 -17.74 -7.28 9.21
CA PRO A 94 -17.83 -6.27 8.16
C PRO A 94 -17.87 -6.95 6.79
N ALA A 95 -18.75 -6.47 5.90
CA ALA A 95 -18.76 -6.90 4.50
C ALA A 95 -17.46 -6.42 3.84
N GLY A 96 -16.59 -7.37 3.50
CA GLY A 96 -15.34 -7.12 2.79
C GLY A 96 -15.54 -7.04 1.28
#